data_AF-A0A1V5ZHY9-F1
#
_entry.id   AF-A0A1V5ZHY9-F1
#
_cell.length_a   1.000
_cell.length_b   1.000
_cell.length_c   1.000
_cell.angle_alpha   90.00
_cell.angle_beta   90.00
_cell.angle_gamma   90.00
#
_symmetry.space_group_name_H-M   'P 1'
#
loop_
_entity.id
_entity.type
_entity.pdbx_description
1 polymer ?
#
loop_
_entity_poly.entity_id
_entity_poly.type
_entity_poly.pdbx_seq_one_letter_code
_entity_poly.pdbx_strand_id
1 'polypeptide(L)' 'MKETVSVTKVAYTLEYEGKFMLIEGVPARVCRETGEQFFLRIRWNISTRL' A
#
# COMPACT_ATOMS: atom_id res chain seq x y z
N MET A 1 18.28 15.86 9.88
CA MET A 1 18.31 14.38 9.89
C MET A 1 17.97 13.91 8.49
N LYS A 2 18.58 12.82 8.00
CA LYS A 2 18.30 12.30 6.66
C LYS A 2 17.23 11.22 6.81
N GLU A 3 16.01 11.53 6.39
CA GLU A 3 14.89 10.59 6.47
C GLU A 3 15.26 9.26 5.79
N THR A 4 15.10 8.15 6.53
CA THR A 4 15.43 6.82 6.03
C THR A 4 14.21 6.21 5.34
N VAL A 5 14.15 6.38 4.02
CA VAL A 5 13.13 5.76 3.17
C VAL A 5 13.59 4.36 2.77
N SER A 6 12.80 3.32 3.15
CA SER A 6 13.06 1.92 2.81
C SER A 6 12.00 1.38 1.85
N VAL A 7 12.39 0.54 0.89
CA VAL A 7 11.44 -0.18 0.03
C VAL A 7 11.01 -1.46 0.76
N THR A 8 9.71 -1.66 0.94
CA THR A 8 9.15 -2.87 1.57
C THR A 8 7.78 -3.21 0.99
N LYS A 9 7.23 -4.36 1.39
CA LYS A 9 5.84 -4.73 1.12
C LYS A 9 4.97 -4.33 2.31
N VAL A 10 3.86 -3.67 2.04
CA VAL A 10 2.89 -3.23 3.06
C VAL A 10 1.54 -3.90 2.82
N ALA A 11 0.70 -3.88 3.85
CA ALA A 11 -0.71 -4.17 3.74
C ALA A 11 -1.51 -2.90 3.96
N TYR A 12 -2.61 -2.72 3.22
CA TYR A 12 -3.56 -1.64 3.46
C TYR A 12 -5.00 -2.13 3.34
N THR A 13 -5.88 -1.47 4.07
CA THR A 13 -7.31 -1.73 4.03
C THR A 13 -7.98 -0.77 3.06
N LEU A 14 -8.86 -1.27 2.20
CA LEU A 14 -9.69 -0.48 1.30
C LEU A 14 -11.16 -0.83 1.55
N GLU A 15 -11.97 0.17 1.81
CA GLU A 15 -13.42 0.03 1.79
C GLU A 15 -13.95 0.43 0.41
N TYR A 16 -14.67 -0.46 -0.25
CA TYR A 16 -15.28 -0.21 -1.56
C TYR A 16 -16.63 -0.91 -1.64
N GLU A 17 -17.68 -0.18 -2.02
CA GLU A 17 -19.06 -0.70 -2.09
C GLU A 17 -19.52 -1.39 -0.80
N GLY A 18 -19.12 -0.87 0.37
CA GLY A 18 -19.43 -1.47 1.67
C GLY A 18 -18.70 -2.79 1.97
N LYS A 19 -17.75 -3.18 1.11
CA LYS A 19 -16.87 -4.34 1.34
C LYS A 19 -15.52 -3.86 1.86
N PHE A 20 -15.07 -4.47 2.96
CA PHE A 20 -13.73 -4.29 3.48
C PHE A 20 -12.77 -5.27 2.83
N MET A 21 -11.77 -4.76 2.13
CA MET A 21 -10.72 -5.54 1.50
C MET A 21 -9.39 -5.27 2.21
N LEU A 22 -8.69 -6.34 2.58
CA LEU A 22 -7.30 -6.29 3.00
C LEU A 22 -6.42 -6.60 1.79
N ILE A 23 -5.60 -5.64 1.38
CA ILE A 23 -4.69 -5.77 0.24
C ILE A 23 -3.28 -5.90 0.81
N GLU A 24 -2.67 -7.07 0.62
CA GLU A 24 -1.36 -7.41 1.16
C GLU A 24 -0.27 -7.46 0.07
N GLY A 25 0.99 -7.36 0.49
CA GLY A 25 2.13 -7.58 -0.40
C GLY A 25 2.45 -6.41 -1.33
N VAL A 26 1.95 -5.21 -1.02
CA VAL A 26 2.00 -4.03 -1.89
C VAL A 26 3.39 -3.40 -1.83
N PRO A 27 4.12 -3.26 -2.94
CA PRO A 27 5.41 -2.58 -2.91
C PRO A 27 5.21 -1.08 -2.61
N ALA A 28 5.82 -0.61 -1.53
CA ALA A 28 5.79 0.78 -1.10
C ALA A 28 7.17 1.24 -0.59
N ARG A 29 7.42 2.54 -0.70
CA ARG A 29 8.53 3.19 0.00
C ARG A 29 8.02 3.75 1.32
N VAL A 30 8.64 3.39 2.43
CA VAL A 30 8.17 3.77 3.78
C VAL A 30 9.24 4.60 4.47
N CYS A 31 8.87 5.79 4.94
CA CYS A 31 9.71 6.57 5.84
C CYS A 31 9.61 5.98 7.24
N ARG A 32 10.75 5.55 7.81
CA ARG A 32 10.78 4.90 9.13
C ARG A 32 10.44 5.83 10.29
N GLU A 33 10.66 7.13 10.11
CA GLU A 33 10.50 8.13 11.16
C GLU A 33 9.06 8.64 11.23
N THR A 34 8.43 8.88 10.07
CA THR A 34 7.06 9.42 10.00
C THR A 34 5.99 8.35 9.79
N GLY A 35 6.37 7.18 9.28
CA GLY A 35 5.42 6.14 8.85
C GLY A 35 4.76 6.43 7.51
N GLU A 36 5.14 7.50 6.81
CA GLU A 36 4.60 7.84 5.49
C GLU A 36 4.92 6.76 4.46
N GLN A 37 3.92 6.42 3.66
CA GLN A 37 3.99 5.37 2.65
C GLN A 37 3.76 5.98 1.27
N PHE A 38 4.77 5.86 0.41
CA PHE A 38 4.72 6.31 -0.97
C PHE A 38 4.46 5.12 -1.89
N PHE A 39 3.26 5.10 -2.47
CA PHE A 39 2.86 4.12 -3.46
C PHE A 39 3.20 4.65 -4.86
N LEU A 40 3.87 3.83 -5.67
CA LEU A 40 4.03 4.11 -7.10
C LEU A 40 2.71 3.85 -7.82
N ARG A 41 2.62 4.15 -9.13
CA ARG A 41 1.47 3.72 -9.94
C ARG A 41 1.45 2.20 -10.06
N ILE A 42 0.78 1.53 -9.12
CA ILE A 42 0.55 0.09 -9.09
C ILE A 42 -0.62 -0.23 -10.01
N ARG A 43 -0.38 -1.04 -11.05
CA ARG A 43 -1.46 -1.59 -11.89
C ARG A 43 -2.00 -2.82 -11.19
N TRP A 44 -3.05 -2.63 -10.41
CA TRP A 44 -3.76 -3.73 -9.79
C TRP A 44 -4.58 -4.48 -10.83
N ASN A 45 -4.35 -5.78 -10.98
CA ASN A 45 -5.33 -6.68 -11.59
C ASN A 45 -6.29 -7.08 -10.48
N ILE A 46 -7.19 -6.17 -10.10
CA ILE A 46 -8.31 -6.53 -9.23
C ILE A 46 -9.27 -7.29 -10.15
N SER A 47 -9.15 -8.61 -10.19
CA SER A 47 -10.20 -9.45 -10.78
C SER A 47 -11.41 -9.38 -9.86
N THR A 48 -12.18 -8.31 -9.98
CA THR A 48 -13.56 -8.32 -9.53
C THR A 48 -14.31 -9.27 -10.45
N ARG A 49 -14.45 -10.53 -10.04
CA ARG A 49 -15.60 -11.33 -10.49
C ARG A 49 -16.84 -10.66 -9.90
N LEU A 50 -17.40 -9.73 -10.67
CA LEU A 50 -18.82 -9.37 -10.62
C LEU A 50 -19.57 -10.31 -11.57
#